data_AF-A0A921IKS8-F1
#
_entry.id   AF-A0A921IKS8-F1
#
_cell.length_a   1.000
_cell.length_b   1.000
_cell.length_c   1.000
_cell.angle_alpha   90.00
_cell.angle_beta   90.00
_cell.angle_gamma   90.00
#
_symmetry.space_group_name_H-M   'P 1'
#
loop_
_entity.id
_entity.type
_entity.pdbx_description
1 polymer ?
#
loop_
_entity_poly.entity_id
_entity_poly.type
_entity_poly.pdbx_seq_one_letter_code
_entity_poly.pdbx_strand_id
1 'polypeptide(L)'
;MKKRLFASLLCLALCLGLLPGTAWANGDGGVEYIERGWDGSAVTEQPKTVDTYTPIDENTVTWNGSTTGGWYVAQGDITINQRVTVTGDVRLILTDGCTLTVNGGIQVAAGNSLTIYGQSDGADTMGKLTASITSENTAIYNAAIGGNTGETGGTLTVCGGAVEATVTVIDVSQSDPDTSQGNNNGSFAGDSYGAAIGGGGSETGTGGDGGTITISGGAVRAE
;
A
#
# COMPACT_ATOMS: atom_id res chain seq x y z
N MET A 1 -22.85 -9.62 -44.97
CA MET A 1 -23.26 -9.26 -43.59
C MET A 1 -22.11 -8.56 -42.89
N LYS A 2 -22.04 -7.22 -42.93
CA LYS A 2 -21.08 -6.42 -42.15
C LYS A 2 -21.66 -5.04 -41.89
N LYS A 3 -22.39 -4.88 -40.78
CA LYS A 3 -22.74 -3.60 -40.18
C LYS A 3 -22.80 -3.80 -38.67
N ARG A 4 -22.32 -2.82 -37.91
CA ARG A 4 -22.36 -2.63 -36.43
C ARG A 4 -21.08 -3.02 -35.69
N LEU A 5 -20.10 -2.12 -35.70
CA LEU A 5 -19.02 -2.13 -34.70
C LEU A 5 -18.50 -0.72 -34.32
N PHE A 6 -19.14 0.36 -34.77
CA PHE A 6 -18.67 1.74 -34.53
C PHE A 6 -19.54 2.58 -33.59
N ALA A 7 -20.47 1.96 -32.84
CA ALA A 7 -21.33 2.69 -31.89
C ALA A 7 -20.87 2.57 -30.42
N SER A 8 -19.88 1.74 -30.10
CA SER A 8 -19.50 1.45 -28.71
C SER A 8 -18.39 2.34 -28.14
N LEU A 9 -17.57 3.00 -28.98
CA LEU A 9 -16.49 3.86 -28.48
C LEU A 9 -16.93 5.32 -28.25
N LEU A 10 -18.06 5.74 -28.81
CA LEU A 10 -18.51 7.15 -28.68
C LEU A 10 -19.36 7.41 -27.42
N CYS A 11 -20.01 6.38 -26.86
CA CYS A 11 -20.72 6.51 -25.58
C CYS A 11 -19.78 6.57 -24.38
N LEU A 12 -18.61 5.90 -24.44
CA LEU A 12 -17.68 5.89 -23.30
C LEU A 12 -16.94 7.24 -23.16
N ALA A 13 -16.69 7.94 -24.26
CA ALA A 13 -16.07 9.27 -24.25
C ALA A 13 -17.03 10.40 -23.85
N LEU A 14 -18.35 10.21 -23.99
CA LEU A 14 -19.34 11.25 -23.66
C LEU A 14 -19.73 11.24 -22.17
N CYS A 15 -19.56 10.12 -21.47
CA CYS A 15 -19.87 10.02 -20.04
C CYS A 15 -18.80 10.66 -19.13
N LEU A 16 -17.59 10.93 -19.63
CA LEU A 16 -16.53 11.61 -18.87
C LEU A 16 -16.53 13.15 -19.03
N GLY A 17 -17.39 13.71 -19.90
CA GLY A 17 -17.40 15.16 -20.20
C GLY A 17 -18.52 15.96 -19.52
N LEU A 18 -19.34 15.35 -18.66
CA LEU A 18 -20.57 15.93 -18.13
C LEU A 18 -20.71 15.83 -16.60
N LEU A 19 -19.60 15.82 -15.87
CA LEU A 19 -19.67 16.02 -14.43
C LEU A 19 -19.52 17.52 -14.13
N PRO A 20 -20.50 18.15 -13.46
CA PRO A 20 -20.34 19.52 -12.99
C PRO A 20 -19.14 19.58 -12.05
N GLY A 21 -18.25 20.53 -12.31
CA GLY A 21 -17.21 20.90 -11.34
C GLY A 21 -17.89 21.40 -10.07
N THR A 22 -18.02 20.52 -9.07
CA THR A 22 -18.45 20.86 -7.72
C THR A 22 -17.19 20.96 -6.87
N ALA A 23 -16.69 22.17 -6.61
CA ALA A 23 -17.15 22.98 -5.49
C ALA A 23 -17.19 22.16 -4.19
N TRP A 24 -16.21 22.44 -3.33
CA TRP A 24 -15.98 21.81 -2.05
C TRP A 24 -17.22 21.97 -1.16
N ALA A 25 -17.90 20.87 -0.87
CA ALA A 25 -18.89 20.79 0.20
C ALA A 25 -18.79 19.40 0.82
N ASN A 26 -18.52 19.39 2.13
CA ASN A 26 -18.47 18.20 2.96
C ASN A 26 -19.90 17.63 3.08
N GLY A 27 -20.18 16.52 2.39
CA GLY A 27 -21.41 15.71 2.55
C GLY A 27 -22.40 15.78 1.38
N ASP A 28 -22.41 14.71 0.56
CA ASP A 28 -23.58 14.06 -0.07
C ASP A 28 -23.19 13.12 -1.25
N GLY A 29 -21.91 13.04 -1.60
CA GLY A 29 -21.36 11.96 -2.43
C GLY A 29 -20.38 11.13 -1.60
N GLY A 30 -20.55 9.82 -1.55
CA GLY A 30 -19.53 8.95 -0.99
C GLY A 30 -18.21 9.04 -1.77
N VAL A 31 -17.17 8.41 -1.25
CA VAL A 31 -15.85 8.43 -1.88
C VAL A 31 -15.84 7.37 -2.99
N GLU A 32 -15.62 7.81 -4.22
CA GLU A 32 -15.49 6.92 -5.38
C GLU A 32 -14.17 6.15 -5.33
N TYR A 33 -14.15 4.94 -5.88
CA TYR A 33 -12.95 4.12 -6.07
C TYR A 33 -13.16 3.10 -7.19
N ILE A 34 -12.08 2.59 -7.76
CA ILE A 34 -12.13 1.52 -8.77
C ILE A 34 -11.82 0.18 -8.11
N GLU A 35 -12.83 -0.68 -8.00
CA GLU A 35 -12.65 -2.08 -7.59
C GLU A 35 -12.05 -2.89 -8.74
N ARG A 36 -11.00 -3.67 -8.44
CA ARG A 36 -10.35 -4.55 -9.43
C ARG A 36 -10.18 -5.97 -8.93
N GLY A 37 -10.51 -6.93 -9.79
CA GLY A 37 -10.36 -8.37 -9.50
C GLY A 37 -9.98 -9.18 -10.74
N TRP A 38 -9.57 -10.44 -10.54
CA TRP A 38 -9.26 -11.38 -11.62
C TRP A 38 -10.41 -12.38 -11.81
N ASP A 39 -10.94 -12.49 -13.03
CA ASP A 39 -12.07 -13.41 -13.33
C ASP A 39 -11.64 -14.80 -13.83
N GLY A 40 -10.33 -15.07 -13.88
CA GLY A 40 -9.76 -16.27 -14.50
C GLY A 40 -9.09 -16.01 -15.85
N SER A 41 -9.36 -14.88 -16.49
CA SER A 41 -8.83 -14.52 -17.82
C SER A 41 -8.35 -13.08 -17.95
N ALA A 42 -8.97 -12.13 -17.27
CA ALA A 42 -8.63 -10.72 -17.34
C ALA A 42 -8.84 -10.01 -16.01
N VAL A 43 -8.20 -8.84 -15.88
CA VAL A 43 -8.56 -7.88 -14.83
C VAL A 43 -9.93 -7.31 -15.17
N THR A 44 -10.81 -7.34 -14.19
CA THR A 44 -12.13 -6.72 -14.22
C THR A 44 -12.10 -5.45 -13.39
N GLU A 45 -12.80 -4.42 -13.86
CA GLU A 45 -12.85 -3.12 -13.20
C GLU A 45 -14.30 -2.69 -13.00
N GLN A 46 -14.62 -2.16 -11.82
CA GLN A 46 -15.94 -1.63 -11.50
C GLN A 46 -15.80 -0.35 -10.65
N PRO A 47 -16.30 0.80 -11.12
CA PRO A 47 -16.45 1.98 -10.27
C PRO A 47 -17.41 1.70 -9.11
N LYS A 48 -17.04 2.13 -7.92
CA LYS A 48 -17.80 1.95 -6.67
C LYS A 48 -17.74 3.24 -5.85
N THR A 49 -18.59 3.30 -4.84
CA THR A 49 -18.68 4.42 -3.91
C THR A 49 -18.83 3.88 -2.49
N VAL A 50 -18.19 4.53 -1.52
CA VAL A 50 -18.36 4.24 -0.09
C VAL A 50 -18.80 5.48 0.68
N ASP A 51 -19.88 5.36 1.45
CA ASP A 51 -20.46 6.48 2.19
C ASP A 51 -19.98 6.56 3.65
N THR A 52 -19.53 5.44 4.22
CA THR A 52 -19.06 5.36 5.62
C THR A 52 -17.61 4.92 5.66
N TYR A 53 -16.75 5.80 6.16
CA TYR A 53 -15.31 5.59 6.22
C TYR A 53 -14.69 6.39 7.37
N THR A 54 -13.47 6.03 7.73
CA THR A 54 -12.60 6.79 8.64
C THR A 54 -11.66 7.67 7.79
N PRO A 55 -11.71 9.01 7.90
CA PRO A 55 -10.71 9.87 7.28
C PRO A 55 -9.35 9.62 7.95
N ILE A 56 -8.29 9.55 7.16
CA ILE A 56 -6.93 9.48 7.70
C ILE A 56 -6.44 10.90 8.02
N ASP A 57 -5.88 11.05 9.21
CA ASP A 57 -5.03 12.18 9.61
C ASP A 57 -3.67 11.68 10.11
N GLU A 58 -2.81 12.61 10.54
CA GLU A 58 -1.46 12.33 11.07
C GLU A 58 -1.43 11.41 12.30
N ASN A 59 -2.55 11.27 13.02
CA ASN A 59 -2.68 10.48 14.25
C ASN A 59 -3.37 9.13 14.01
N THR A 60 -3.80 8.84 12.78
CA THR A 60 -4.55 7.64 12.42
C THR A 60 -3.62 6.42 12.28
N VAL A 61 -3.07 5.95 13.39
CA VAL A 61 -2.05 4.88 13.45
C VAL A 61 -2.59 3.47 13.60
N THR A 62 -3.90 3.32 13.82
CA THR A 62 -4.56 2.00 13.92
C THR A 62 -5.66 1.89 12.89
N TRP A 63 -5.50 0.97 11.95
CA TRP A 63 -6.52 0.67 10.95
C TRP A 63 -7.20 -0.66 11.29
N ASN A 64 -8.47 -0.62 11.66
CA ASN A 64 -9.21 -1.77 12.13
C ASN A 64 -10.39 -2.08 11.21
N GLY A 65 -10.44 -3.31 10.69
CA GLY A 65 -11.49 -3.79 9.79
C GLY A 65 -12.90 -3.77 10.38
N SER A 66 -13.03 -3.66 11.70
CA SER A 66 -14.32 -3.51 12.40
C SER A 66 -14.78 -2.05 12.54
N THR A 67 -13.90 -1.07 12.34
CA THR A 67 -14.20 0.36 12.42
C THR A 67 -14.68 0.87 11.07
N THR A 68 -15.85 1.51 11.00
CA THR A 68 -16.45 2.03 9.75
C THR A 68 -16.44 1.01 8.61
N GLY A 69 -16.69 -0.26 8.97
CA GLY A 69 -16.64 -1.38 8.02
C GLY A 69 -15.28 -1.57 7.38
N GLY A 70 -14.18 -1.12 7.99
CA GLY A 70 -12.78 -1.24 7.58
C GLY A 70 -12.32 -0.27 6.50
N TRP A 71 -13.11 0.77 6.19
CA TRP A 71 -12.78 1.76 5.18
C TRP A 71 -12.00 2.95 5.76
N TYR A 72 -10.86 3.24 5.14
CA TYR A 72 -9.99 4.36 5.44
C TYR A 72 -9.75 5.18 4.17
N VAL A 73 -9.78 6.51 4.27
CA VAL A 73 -9.65 7.39 3.10
C VAL A 73 -8.58 8.45 3.35
N ALA A 74 -7.58 8.50 2.47
CA ALA A 74 -6.58 9.56 2.43
C ALA A 74 -7.02 10.68 1.49
N GLN A 75 -7.00 11.92 1.98
CA GLN A 75 -7.36 13.13 1.25
C GLN A 75 -6.32 14.23 1.48
N GLY A 76 -5.79 14.80 0.39
CA GLY A 76 -4.69 15.76 0.46
C GLY A 76 -3.37 15.14 0.87
N ASP A 77 -2.45 15.97 1.38
CA ASP A 77 -1.12 15.53 1.80
C ASP A 77 -1.10 15.27 3.31
N ILE A 78 -0.89 14.01 3.69
CA ILE A 78 -0.90 13.54 5.08
C ILE A 78 0.43 12.84 5.37
N THR A 79 1.03 13.14 6.51
CA THR A 79 2.21 12.42 7.00
C THR A 79 1.94 11.85 8.38
N ILE A 80 2.03 10.52 8.50
CA ILE A 80 2.00 9.79 9.76
C ILE A 80 3.45 9.46 10.12
N ASN A 81 3.92 9.93 11.27
CA ASN A 81 5.32 9.76 11.70
C ASN A 81 5.55 8.51 12.57
N GLN A 82 4.63 7.55 12.50
CA GLN A 82 4.61 6.35 13.32
C GLN A 82 4.24 5.13 12.48
N ARG A 83 4.60 3.94 12.96
CA ARG A 83 4.13 2.68 12.38
C ARG A 83 2.61 2.62 12.46
N VAL A 84 1.96 2.37 11.32
CA VAL A 84 0.52 2.06 11.27
C VAL A 84 0.31 0.57 11.52
N THR A 85 -0.68 0.18 12.31
CA THR A 85 -1.07 -1.23 12.51
C THR A 85 -2.41 -1.54 11.85
N VAL A 86 -2.44 -2.56 10.99
CA VAL A 86 -3.65 -3.11 10.37
C VAL A 86 -4.14 -4.33 11.13
N THR A 87 -5.42 -4.34 11.52
CA THR A 87 -6.09 -5.49 12.15
C THR A 87 -7.38 -5.86 11.43
N GLY A 88 -7.57 -7.13 11.10
CA GLY A 88 -8.71 -7.62 10.31
C GLY A 88 -8.62 -7.21 8.84
N ASP A 89 -9.78 -7.01 8.21
CA ASP A 89 -9.86 -6.65 6.78
C ASP A 89 -9.98 -5.14 6.59
N VAL A 90 -8.93 -4.49 6.08
CA VAL A 90 -8.87 -3.04 5.88
C VAL A 90 -8.82 -2.68 4.41
N ARG A 91 -9.52 -1.61 4.05
CA ARG A 91 -9.53 -1.03 2.71
C ARG A 91 -9.17 0.44 2.78
N LEU A 92 -8.14 0.82 2.02
CA LEU A 92 -7.65 2.18 1.87
C LEU A 92 -8.08 2.72 0.51
N ILE A 93 -8.66 3.92 0.47
CA ILE A 93 -8.84 4.69 -0.76
C ILE A 93 -7.83 5.84 -0.76
N LEU A 94 -7.00 5.87 -1.79
CA LEU A 94 -6.15 7.00 -2.14
C LEU A 94 -6.93 7.88 -3.12
N THR A 95 -7.42 9.03 -2.64
CA THR A 95 -8.12 9.99 -3.50
C THR A 95 -7.16 10.59 -4.53
N ASP A 96 -7.69 10.97 -5.69
CA ASP A 96 -6.86 11.58 -6.73
C ASP A 96 -6.16 12.84 -6.19
N GLY A 97 -4.85 12.93 -6.45
CA GLY A 97 -3.99 14.01 -5.99
C GLY A 97 -3.57 13.93 -4.52
N CYS A 98 -3.97 12.91 -3.76
CA CYS A 98 -3.53 12.75 -2.38
C CYS A 98 -2.10 12.19 -2.29
N THR A 99 -1.38 12.57 -1.23
CA THR A 99 -0.13 11.90 -0.83
C THR A 99 -0.24 11.47 0.62
N LEU A 100 -0.34 10.16 0.87
CA LEU A 100 -0.23 9.58 2.20
C LEU A 100 1.20 9.08 2.42
N THR A 101 1.92 9.71 3.34
CA THR A 101 3.26 9.28 3.76
C THR A 101 3.19 8.64 5.15
N VAL A 102 3.71 7.43 5.30
CA VAL A 102 3.79 6.70 6.57
C VAL A 102 5.26 6.42 6.88
N ASN A 103 5.85 7.32 7.68
CA ASN A 103 7.21 7.18 8.18
C ASN A 103 7.18 6.18 9.34
N GLY A 104 7.77 5.02 9.09
CA GLY A 104 7.69 3.86 9.96
C GLY A 104 6.92 2.70 9.37
N GLY A 105 6.31 2.84 8.19
CA GLY A 105 5.69 1.74 7.46
C GLY A 105 4.30 1.33 7.98
N ILE A 106 3.76 0.26 7.41
CA ILE A 106 2.43 -0.28 7.71
C ILE A 106 2.57 -1.74 8.08
N GLN A 107 2.11 -2.11 9.28
CA GLN A 107 2.11 -3.49 9.74
C GLN A 107 0.85 -4.18 9.23
N VAL A 108 1.05 -5.22 8.42
CA VAL A 108 0.03 -6.17 8.01
C VAL A 108 0.56 -7.55 8.40
N ALA A 109 0.23 -8.02 9.59
CA ALA A 109 0.64 -9.35 10.05
C ALA A 109 -0.24 -10.45 9.45
N ALA A 110 0.28 -11.68 9.42
CA ALA A 110 -0.47 -12.87 8.99
C ALA A 110 -1.90 -12.92 9.57
N GLY A 111 -2.88 -13.18 8.71
CA GLY A 111 -4.30 -13.20 9.07
C GLY A 111 -5.02 -11.84 8.94
N ASN A 112 -4.29 -10.74 8.73
CA ASN A 112 -4.87 -9.43 8.41
C ASN A 112 -4.73 -9.12 6.92
N SER A 113 -5.56 -8.21 6.42
CA SER A 113 -5.53 -7.79 5.02
C SER A 113 -5.60 -6.28 4.85
N LEU A 114 -4.87 -5.77 3.85
CA LEU A 114 -4.93 -4.41 3.37
C LEU A 114 -5.22 -4.42 1.87
N THR A 115 -6.33 -3.81 1.47
CA THR A 115 -6.65 -3.56 0.06
C THR A 115 -6.53 -2.06 -0.23
N ILE A 116 -5.78 -1.67 -1.26
CA ILE A 116 -5.56 -0.29 -1.65
C ILE A 116 -6.28 -0.02 -2.97
N TYR A 117 -7.12 1.00 -3.00
CA TYR A 117 -7.81 1.48 -4.18
C TYR A 117 -7.35 2.89 -4.56
N GLY A 118 -7.39 3.19 -5.86
CA GLY A 118 -7.31 4.55 -6.41
C GLY A 118 -8.62 4.94 -7.08
N GLN A 119 -8.77 6.22 -7.41
CA GLN A 119 -9.92 6.75 -8.17
C GLN A 119 -9.65 6.80 -9.67
N SER A 120 -8.37 6.91 -10.07
CA SER A 120 -7.92 6.94 -11.46
C SER A 120 -6.60 6.19 -11.66
N ASP A 121 -6.24 5.95 -12.92
CA ASP A 121 -4.94 5.40 -13.34
C ASP A 121 -3.98 6.44 -13.93
N GLY A 122 -4.35 7.72 -13.89
CA GLY A 122 -3.48 8.78 -14.41
C GLY A 122 -2.22 8.87 -13.56
N ALA A 123 -1.03 8.69 -14.15
CA ALA A 123 0.23 8.74 -13.40
C ALA A 123 0.43 10.05 -12.63
N ASP A 124 -0.12 11.15 -13.15
CA ASP A 124 -0.04 12.49 -12.55
C ASP A 124 -1.21 12.81 -11.60
N THR A 125 -2.25 11.98 -11.58
CA THR A 125 -3.50 12.24 -10.82
C THR A 125 -3.79 11.20 -9.76
N MET A 126 -3.34 9.96 -9.92
CA MET A 126 -3.64 8.89 -8.98
C MET A 126 -3.07 9.23 -7.60
N GLY A 127 -3.85 8.97 -6.55
CA GLY A 127 -3.37 9.13 -5.19
C GLY A 127 -2.17 8.22 -4.89
N LYS A 128 -1.29 8.69 -4.01
CA LYS A 128 -0.01 8.06 -3.69
C LYS A 128 0.06 7.64 -2.22
N LEU A 129 0.55 6.43 -1.97
CA LEU A 129 1.02 5.94 -0.68
C LEU A 129 2.54 5.81 -0.70
N THR A 130 3.21 6.37 0.29
CA THR A 130 4.64 6.16 0.54
C THR A 130 4.82 5.60 1.95
N ALA A 131 5.20 4.32 2.04
CA ALA A 131 5.51 3.66 3.31
C ALA A 131 7.02 3.44 3.38
N SER A 132 7.67 3.93 4.44
CA SER A 132 9.13 3.82 4.55
C SER A 132 9.60 3.35 5.91
N ILE A 133 10.67 2.57 5.89
CA ILE A 133 11.51 2.25 7.05
C ILE A 133 12.89 2.82 6.76
N THR A 134 13.43 3.64 7.66
CA THR A 134 14.79 4.16 7.58
C THR A 134 15.62 3.61 8.73
N SER A 135 16.95 3.65 8.61
CA SER A 135 17.88 3.22 9.66
C SER A 135 17.79 4.05 10.95
N GLU A 136 17.25 5.26 10.88
CA GLU A 136 16.94 6.08 12.07
C GLU A 136 15.75 5.51 12.87
N ASN A 137 14.96 4.63 12.25
CA ASN A 137 13.92 3.90 12.91
C ASN A 137 14.51 2.61 13.50
N THR A 138 14.21 2.29 14.76
CA THR A 138 14.64 1.05 15.44
C THR A 138 13.97 -0.21 14.89
N ALA A 139 13.42 -0.13 13.67
CA ALA A 139 12.50 -1.04 13.03
C ALA A 139 13.06 -1.57 11.69
N ILE A 140 14.38 -1.52 11.47
CA ILE A 140 15.02 -1.92 10.20
C ILE A 140 14.72 -3.37 9.77
N TYR A 141 14.33 -4.22 10.72
CA TYR A 141 13.90 -5.59 10.47
C TYR A 141 12.39 -5.71 10.22
N ASN A 142 11.62 -4.63 10.24
CA ASN A 142 10.23 -4.63 9.83
C ASN A 142 10.11 -4.42 8.33
N ALA A 143 9.07 -5.01 7.72
CA ALA A 143 8.71 -4.67 6.37
C ALA A 143 8.13 -3.24 6.31
N ALA A 144 8.38 -2.51 5.20
CA ALA A 144 7.76 -1.20 5.01
C ALA A 144 6.24 -1.33 4.82
N ILE A 145 5.76 -2.37 4.14
CA ILE A 145 4.36 -2.82 4.18
C ILE A 145 4.34 -4.33 4.43
N GLY A 146 3.87 -4.77 5.59
CA GLY A 146 3.75 -6.19 5.93
C GLY A 146 4.19 -6.52 7.36
N GLY A 147 4.92 -7.62 7.56
CA GLY A 147 5.25 -8.13 8.91
C GLY A 147 6.19 -7.22 9.72
N ASN A 148 6.12 -7.31 11.05
CA ASN A 148 7.24 -6.87 11.89
C ASN A 148 8.38 -7.89 11.86
N THR A 149 9.47 -7.56 12.55
CA THR A 149 10.62 -8.43 12.81
C THR A 149 10.16 -9.84 13.21
N GLY A 150 10.54 -10.83 12.41
CA GLY A 150 10.22 -12.25 12.57
C GLY A 150 8.81 -12.65 12.16
N GLU A 151 7.96 -11.71 11.78
CA GLU A 151 6.55 -11.97 11.43
C GLU A 151 6.36 -12.19 9.94
N THR A 152 5.53 -13.19 9.61
CA THR A 152 4.97 -13.38 8.28
C THR A 152 4.03 -12.22 7.93
N GLY A 153 4.20 -11.68 6.72
CA GLY A 153 3.31 -10.69 6.15
C GLY A 153 1.90 -11.22 5.93
N GLY A 154 0.91 -10.34 6.04
CA GLY A 154 -0.49 -10.63 5.74
C GLY A 154 -0.79 -10.53 4.25
N THR A 155 -2.04 -10.21 3.93
CA THR A 155 -2.50 -10.08 2.55
C THR A 155 -2.48 -8.61 2.13
N LEU A 156 -1.75 -8.29 1.06
CA LEU A 156 -1.82 -6.98 0.38
C LEU A 156 -2.49 -7.16 -0.98
N THR A 157 -3.51 -6.36 -1.25
CA THR A 157 -4.12 -6.23 -2.58
C THR A 157 -4.02 -4.79 -3.06
N VAL A 158 -3.43 -4.55 -4.23
CA VAL A 158 -3.37 -3.22 -4.86
C VAL A 158 -4.28 -3.23 -6.08
N CYS A 159 -5.44 -2.58 -5.93
CA CYS A 159 -6.38 -2.33 -7.00
C CYS A 159 -6.08 -1.01 -7.71
N GLY A 160 -5.41 -0.03 -7.09
CA GLY A 160 -5.09 1.23 -7.74
C GLY A 160 -4.21 2.15 -6.88
N GLY A 161 -3.87 3.32 -7.43
CA GLY A 161 -2.96 4.29 -6.81
C GLY A 161 -1.48 3.99 -7.06
N ALA A 162 -0.62 4.93 -6.66
CA ALA A 162 0.82 4.78 -6.66
C ALA A 162 1.29 4.33 -5.27
N VAL A 163 1.75 3.09 -5.15
CA VAL A 163 2.27 2.52 -3.90
C VAL A 163 3.78 2.45 -3.96
N GLU A 164 4.45 3.22 -3.13
CA GLU A 164 5.89 3.19 -2.95
C GLU A 164 6.22 2.67 -1.54
N ALA A 165 6.92 1.55 -1.48
CA ALA A 165 7.41 0.99 -0.23
C ALA A 165 8.95 0.95 -0.27
N THR A 166 9.60 1.46 0.78
CA THR A 166 11.07 1.56 0.79
C THR A 166 11.62 1.18 2.15
N VAL A 167 12.63 0.30 2.16
CA VAL A 167 13.44 0.02 3.35
C VAL A 167 14.86 0.50 3.09
N THR A 168 15.29 1.55 3.80
CA THR A 168 16.65 2.08 3.71
C THR A 168 17.48 1.56 4.87
N VAL A 169 18.41 0.65 4.57
CA VAL A 169 19.44 0.20 5.51
C VAL A 169 20.71 0.98 5.22
N ILE A 170 21.15 1.81 6.18
CA ILE A 170 22.51 2.34 6.16
C ILE A 170 23.39 1.24 6.73
N ASP A 171 24.29 0.73 5.90
CA ASP A 171 25.30 -0.25 6.26
C ASP A 171 26.07 0.26 7.50
N VAL A 172 25.68 -0.22 8.68
CA VAL A 172 26.44 0.07 9.90
C VAL A 172 27.69 -0.77 9.72
N SER A 173 28.78 -0.14 9.31
CA SER A 173 30.09 -0.77 9.30
C SER A 173 30.43 -1.17 10.75
N GLN A 174 29.92 -2.30 11.21
CA GLN A 174 30.38 -2.92 12.42
C GLN A 174 31.75 -3.48 12.07
N SER A 175 32.78 -2.70 12.37
CA SER A 175 34.12 -3.22 12.50
C SER A 175 34.06 -4.29 13.59
N ASP A 176 33.94 -5.55 13.21
CA ASP A 176 34.18 -6.66 14.13
C ASP A 176 35.67 -6.59 14.53
N PRO A 177 36.01 -6.37 15.81
CA PRO A 177 37.40 -6.43 16.26
C PRO A 177 37.95 -7.86 16.31
N ASP A 178 37.12 -8.90 16.13
CA ASP A 178 37.56 -10.30 16.18
C ASP A 178 37.92 -10.85 14.78
N THR A 179 39.17 -10.58 14.39
CA THR A 179 39.79 -11.07 13.16
C THR A 179 40.17 -12.56 13.18
N SER A 180 39.61 -13.38 14.09
CA SER A 180 39.99 -14.79 14.20
C SER A 180 39.14 -15.78 13.38
N GLN A 181 38.07 -15.33 12.72
CA GLN A 181 37.36 -16.13 11.72
C GLN A 181 37.43 -15.46 10.36
N GLY A 182 38.00 -16.16 9.39
CA GLY A 182 38.39 -15.62 8.10
C GLY A 182 37.27 -14.85 7.40
N ASN A 183 37.62 -13.65 6.92
CA ASN A 183 37.17 -13.04 5.68
C ASN A 183 36.14 -13.91 4.92
N ASN A 184 34.86 -13.66 5.17
CA ASN A 184 33.78 -13.95 4.25
C ASN A 184 33.15 -12.63 3.84
N ASN A 185 33.65 -12.12 2.74
CA ASN A 185 33.01 -11.14 1.88
C ASN A 185 31.49 -11.46 1.69
N GLY A 186 30.60 -10.64 2.25
CA GLY A 186 29.26 -10.38 1.68
C GLY A 186 28.05 -11.19 2.16
N SER A 187 28.11 -11.95 3.25
CA SER A 187 26.91 -12.56 3.85
C SER A 187 27.07 -12.61 5.36
N PHE A 188 26.44 -11.65 6.04
CA PHE A 188 26.23 -11.72 7.49
C PHE A 188 25.29 -12.90 7.73
N ALA A 189 25.86 -14.05 8.10
CA ALA A 189 25.09 -15.25 8.40
C ALA A 189 24.30 -15.04 9.70
N GLY A 190 23.15 -14.36 9.63
CA GLY A 190 22.28 -14.10 10.78
C GLY A 190 21.20 -13.05 10.53
N ASP A 191 21.56 -11.95 9.89
CA ASP A 191 20.68 -10.79 9.70
C ASP A 191 19.89 -10.90 8.38
N SER A 192 18.57 -10.86 8.47
CA SER A 192 17.66 -10.67 7.35
C SER A 192 16.95 -9.34 7.56
N TYR A 193 17.06 -8.35 6.67
CA TYR A 193 16.27 -7.12 6.79
C TYR A 193 14.82 -7.33 6.35
N GLY A 194 13.92 -6.45 6.79
CA GLY A 194 12.52 -6.51 6.36
C GLY A 194 12.36 -6.22 4.87
N ALA A 195 11.39 -6.87 4.23
CA ALA A 195 11.08 -6.60 2.83
C ALA A 195 10.46 -5.20 2.67
N ALA A 196 10.63 -4.57 1.51
CA ALA A 196 9.82 -3.39 1.17
C ALA A 196 8.31 -3.71 1.25
N ILE A 197 7.90 -4.84 0.66
CA ILE A 197 6.55 -5.38 0.79
C ILE A 197 6.66 -6.87 1.11
N GLY A 198 6.12 -7.31 2.25
CA GLY A 198 6.06 -8.73 2.62
C GLY A 198 6.41 -9.03 4.08
N GLY A 199 7.25 -10.02 4.30
CA GLY A 199 7.63 -10.48 5.64
C GLY A 199 8.64 -9.56 6.29
N GLY A 200 8.62 -9.51 7.62
CA GLY A 200 9.71 -8.85 8.35
C GLY A 200 10.94 -9.74 8.41
N GLY A 201 12.08 -9.08 8.55
CA GLY A 201 13.39 -9.66 8.73
C GLY A 201 13.63 -10.25 10.11
N SER A 202 14.87 -10.60 10.45
CA SER A 202 15.27 -11.12 11.75
C SER A 202 16.73 -10.74 12.03
N GLU A 203 17.05 -10.43 13.29
CA GLU A 203 18.42 -10.25 13.77
C GLU A 203 19.19 -11.58 13.86
N THR A 204 18.47 -12.69 14.09
CA THR A 204 19.08 -14.00 14.24
C THR A 204 18.22 -15.04 13.53
N GLY A 205 18.57 -15.35 12.29
CA GLY A 205 17.97 -16.45 11.52
C GLY A 205 17.10 -15.98 10.37
N THR A 206 16.08 -16.77 10.04
CA THR A 206 15.19 -16.50 8.91
C THR A 206 14.10 -15.52 9.33
N GLY A 207 13.85 -14.49 8.50
CA GLY A 207 12.67 -13.63 8.64
C GLY A 207 11.36 -14.39 8.41
N GLY A 208 10.24 -13.67 8.52
CA GLY A 208 8.91 -14.19 8.21
C GLY A 208 8.64 -14.28 6.71
N ASP A 209 7.64 -15.08 6.34
CA ASP A 209 7.24 -15.24 4.95
C ASP A 209 6.57 -13.98 4.40
N GLY A 210 6.56 -13.82 3.07
CA GLY A 210 6.01 -12.65 2.37
C GLY A 210 4.50 -12.43 2.51
N GLY A 211 3.74 -13.44 2.91
CA GLY A 211 2.28 -13.40 2.83
C GLY A 211 1.76 -13.52 1.39
N THR A 212 0.59 -12.93 1.12
CA THR A 212 -0.01 -12.93 -0.22
C THR A 212 -0.07 -11.52 -0.78
N ILE A 213 0.54 -11.29 -1.94
CA ILE A 213 0.55 -9.99 -2.62
C ILE A 213 -0.18 -10.14 -3.96
N THR A 214 -1.22 -9.35 -4.17
CA THR A 214 -1.97 -9.27 -5.44
C THR A 214 -1.95 -7.84 -5.97
N ILE A 215 -1.56 -7.65 -7.22
CA ILE A 215 -1.58 -6.34 -7.88
C ILE A 215 -2.47 -6.48 -9.12
N SER A 216 -3.61 -5.83 -9.10
CA SER A 216 -4.59 -5.82 -10.20
C SER A 216 -4.71 -4.44 -10.87
N GLY A 217 -4.08 -3.39 -10.33
CA GLY A 217 -3.97 -2.09 -10.96
C GLY A 217 -3.01 -1.15 -10.23
N GLY A 218 -2.95 0.10 -10.69
CA GLY A 218 -2.04 1.12 -10.14
C GLY A 218 -0.58 0.91 -10.51
N ALA A 219 0.31 1.58 -9.78
CA ALA A 219 1.76 1.46 -9.91
C ALA A 219 2.36 1.08 -8.56
N VAL A 220 3.22 0.06 -8.53
CA VAL A 220 3.87 -0.42 -7.30
C VAL A 220 5.39 -0.38 -7.46
N ARG A 221 6.08 0.32 -6.56
CA ARG A 221 7.54 0.30 -6.42
C ARG A 221 7.90 -0.19 -5.03
N ALA A 222 8.76 -1.20 -4.94
CA ALA A 222 9.21 -1.81 -3.70
C ALA A 222 10.73 -1.99 -3.76
N GLU A 223 11.46 -1.31 -2.87
CA GLU A 223 12.93 -1.18 -2.89
C GLU A 223 13.55 -1.32 -1.50
#